data_AF-A0A9P0KLS1-F1
#
_entry.id   AF-A0A9P0KLS1-F1
#
_cell.length_a   1.000
_cell.length_b   1.000
_cell.length_c   1.000
_cell.angle_alpha   90.00
_cell.angle_beta   90.00
_cell.angle_gamma   90.00
#
_symmetry.space_group_name_H-M   'P 1'
#
loop_
_entity.id
_entity.type
_entity.pdbx_description
1 polymer ?
#
loop_
_entity_poly.entity_id
_entity_poly.type
_entity_poly.pdbx_seq_one_letter_code
_entity_poly.pdbx_strand_id
1 'polypeptide(L)'
;MLMHDLDFEGAKEDLSERVILVESDRLEDSHKYQLERFRDTLGLLLKKYKEGPIAVKTHLPWVMLPKQIQEFKKRPKIIYLVRNPKSLVCSLVHWKNLMHGKVEPVEGVADRFMDGTAIPRIRIPTHGLTRDYK
;
A
#
# COMPACT_ATOMS: atom_id res chain seq x y z
N MET A 1 -13.19 13.91 4.10
CA MET A 1 -14.52 14.23 3.55
C MET A 1 -15.62 13.49 4.29
N LEU A 2 -15.99 12.25 3.96
CA LEU A 2 -17.13 11.59 4.63
C LEU A 2 -16.95 11.39 6.15
N MET A 3 -15.74 11.07 6.61
CA MET A 3 -15.44 10.93 8.05
C MET A 3 -15.23 12.27 8.77
N HIS A 4 -15.29 13.39 8.05
CA HIS A 4 -15.00 14.73 8.53
C HIS A 4 -16.14 15.68 8.12
N ASP A 5 -17.39 15.24 8.19
CA ASP A 5 -18.59 16.05 7.98
C ASP A 5 -18.61 16.89 6.69
N LEU A 6 -18.09 16.32 5.60
CA LEU A 6 -17.95 17.00 4.31
C LEU A 6 -17.12 18.30 4.37
N ASP A 7 -16.13 18.37 5.26
CA ASP A 7 -15.15 19.45 5.28
C ASP A 7 -14.30 19.44 3.99
N PHE A 8 -14.64 20.36 3.09
CA PHE A 8 -13.96 20.55 1.80
C PHE A 8 -12.67 21.37 1.93
N GLU A 9 -12.58 22.28 2.91
CA GLU A 9 -11.38 23.09 3.12
C GLU A 9 -10.25 22.21 3.66
N GLY A 10 -10.52 21.38 4.67
CA GLY A 10 -9.56 20.37 5.14
C GLY A 10 -9.22 19.32 4.09
N ALA A 11 -10.13 19.02 3.15
CA ALA A 11 -9.88 18.05 2.09
C ALA A 11 -8.87 18.51 1.02
N LYS A 12 -8.53 19.81 0.98
CA LYS A 12 -7.51 20.37 0.08
C LYS A 12 -6.09 19.95 0.44
N GLU A 13 -5.85 19.51 1.69
CA GLU A 13 -4.57 18.90 2.06
C GLU A 13 -4.28 17.68 1.17
N ASP A 14 -3.01 17.47 0.85
CA ASP A 14 -2.58 16.38 0.00
C ASP A 14 -3.08 15.02 0.51
N LEU A 15 -3.54 14.17 -0.40
CA LEU A 15 -4.12 12.88 -0.04
C LEU A 15 -3.11 11.95 0.64
N SER A 16 -1.83 12.01 0.27
CA SER A 16 -0.77 11.22 0.89
C SER A 16 -0.51 11.62 2.34
N GLU A 17 -0.81 12.87 2.70
CA GLU A 17 -0.76 13.34 4.08
C GLU A 17 -2.02 12.89 4.83
N ARG A 18 -3.21 13.01 4.23
CA ARG A 18 -4.47 12.65 4.88
C ARG A 18 -4.69 11.13 5.05
N VAL A 19 -4.14 10.31 4.17
CA VAL A 19 -4.33 8.85 4.16
C VAL A 19 -3.01 8.15 3.86
N ILE A 20 -2.38 7.66 4.93
CA ILE A 20 -1.06 7.02 4.87
C ILE A 20 -1.17 5.66 4.16
N LEU A 21 -0.26 5.42 3.20
CA LEU A 21 -0.01 4.11 2.59
C LEU A 21 0.97 3.32 3.47
N VAL A 22 0.47 2.31 4.18
CA VAL A 22 1.27 1.63 5.23
C VAL A 22 2.42 0.80 4.72
N GLU A 23 2.39 0.34 3.47
CA GLU A 23 3.48 -0.45 2.90
C GLU A 23 4.51 0.39 2.12
N SER A 24 4.36 1.72 2.09
CA SER A 24 5.21 2.56 1.24
C SER A 24 6.68 2.55 1.64
N ASP A 25 6.98 2.35 2.92
CA ASP A 25 8.34 2.18 3.46
C ASP A 25 9.00 0.85 3.09
N ARG A 26 8.27 -0.06 2.43
CA ARG A 26 8.77 -1.36 1.95
C ARG A 26 8.89 -1.44 0.43
N LEU A 27 8.64 -0.34 -0.28
CA LEU A 27 8.65 -0.30 -1.75
C LEU A 27 10.02 0.04 -2.35
N GLU A 28 10.93 0.68 -1.61
CA GLU A 28 12.27 0.98 -2.11
C GLU A 28 13.37 0.58 -1.12
N ASP A 29 14.44 -0.03 -1.62
CA ASP A 29 15.62 -0.48 -0.84
C ASP A 29 16.50 0.69 -0.32
N SER A 30 16.13 1.95 -0.58
CA SER A 30 16.99 3.12 -0.35
C SER A 30 16.61 3.92 0.91
N HIS A 31 16.44 3.25 2.05
CA HIS A 31 16.12 3.87 3.35
C HIS A 31 16.98 5.11 3.71
N LYS A 32 18.21 5.22 3.16
CA LYS A 32 19.12 6.37 3.38
C LYS A 32 18.70 7.68 2.70
N TYR A 33 18.00 7.64 1.58
CA TYR A 33 17.63 8.84 0.80
C TYR A 33 16.14 9.18 0.88
N GLN A 34 15.38 8.33 1.55
CA GLN A 34 13.96 8.53 1.76
C GLN A 34 13.68 9.65 2.77
N LEU A 35 12.68 10.49 2.46
CA LEU A 35 12.08 11.40 3.43
C LEU A 35 11.59 10.60 4.65
N GLU A 36 11.57 11.22 5.84
CA GLU A 36 11.18 10.57 7.10
C GLU A 36 9.85 9.80 6.98
N ARG A 37 8.88 10.36 6.23
CA ARG A 37 7.57 9.75 5.98
C ARG A 37 7.59 8.42 5.22
N PHE A 38 8.68 8.11 4.53
CA PHE A 38 8.86 6.87 3.77
C PHE A 38 9.78 5.87 4.48
N ARG A 39 10.30 6.17 5.68
CA ARG A 39 11.17 5.24 6.42
C ARG A 39 10.40 4.38 7.42
N ASP A 40 9.38 4.95 8.05
CA ASP A 40 8.53 4.28 9.04
C ASP A 40 7.10 4.84 8.98
N THR A 41 6.29 4.21 8.13
CA THR A 41 4.88 4.58 7.93
C THR A 41 4.03 4.34 9.16
N LEU A 42 4.35 3.30 9.96
CA LEU A 42 3.62 2.97 11.18
C LEU A 42 3.98 3.94 12.31
N GLY A 43 5.25 4.27 12.49
CA GLY A 43 5.69 5.31 13.42
C GLY A 43 5.10 6.67 13.08
N LEU A 44 5.04 7.03 11.79
CA LEU A 44 4.36 8.23 11.34
C LEU A 44 2.87 8.21 11.70
N LEU A 45 2.18 7.09 11.50
CA LEU A 45 0.77 6.92 11.86
C LEU A 45 0.55 7.13 13.37
N LEU A 46 1.38 6.51 14.21
CA LEU A 46 1.31 6.64 15.67
C LEU A 46 1.61 8.08 16.15
N LYS A 47 2.52 8.79 15.47
CA LYS A 47 2.84 10.19 15.78
C LYS A 47 1.73 11.15 15.34
N LYS A 48 1.13 10.91 14.18
CA LYS A 48 0.08 11.76 13.59
C LYS A 48 -1.27 11.60 14.30
N TYR A 49 -1.61 10.37 14.69
CA TYR A 49 -2.90 10.05 15.29
C TYR A 49 -2.72 9.63 16.75
N LYS A 50 -2.92 10.59 17.67
CA LYS A 50 -3.02 10.30 19.11
C LYS A 50 -4.40 9.75 19.46
N GLU A 51 -5.46 10.32 18.87
CA GLU A 51 -6.85 9.95 19.06
C GLU A 51 -7.65 10.20 17.77
N GLY A 52 -8.87 9.65 17.68
CA GLY A 52 -9.81 9.92 16.59
C GLY A 52 -9.83 8.86 15.46
N PRO A 53 -10.68 9.07 14.44
CA PRO A 53 -10.81 8.12 13.33
C PRO A 53 -9.56 8.17 12.44
N ILE A 54 -8.84 7.05 12.39
CA ILE A 54 -7.62 6.90 11.60
C ILE A 54 -7.99 6.41 10.19
N ALA A 55 -7.56 7.15 9.17
CA ALA A 55 -7.73 6.78 7.77
C ALA A 55 -6.43 6.16 7.24
N VAL A 56 -6.51 4.91 6.78
CA VAL A 56 -5.35 4.16 6.26
C VAL A 56 -5.71 3.54 4.93
N LYS A 57 -4.75 3.50 3.99
CA LYS A 57 -4.87 2.73 2.76
C LYS A 57 -3.77 1.68 2.67
N THR A 58 -4.08 0.56 2.05
CA THR A 58 -3.14 -0.53 1.84
C THR A 58 -3.55 -1.41 0.66
N HIS A 59 -2.55 -1.98 -0.02
CA HIS A 59 -2.70 -3.06 -1.00
C HIS A 59 -2.42 -4.44 -0.38
N LEU A 60 -2.14 -4.51 0.93
CA LEU A 60 -1.88 -5.78 1.59
C LEU A 60 -3.10 -6.70 1.54
N PRO A 61 -2.92 -8.00 1.22
CA PRO A 61 -4.01 -8.96 1.28
C PRO A 61 -4.43 -9.21 2.74
N TRP A 62 -5.66 -9.71 2.92
CA TRP A 62 -6.24 -10.00 4.24
C TRP A 62 -5.30 -10.76 5.19
N VAL A 63 -4.60 -11.77 4.65
CA VAL A 63 -3.68 -12.63 5.41
C VAL A 63 -2.45 -11.90 5.96
N MET A 64 -2.14 -10.71 5.45
CA MET A 64 -1.03 -9.86 5.92
C MET A 64 -1.48 -8.78 6.91
N LEU A 65 -2.78 -8.64 7.17
CA LEU A 65 -3.29 -7.70 8.17
C LEU A 65 -2.99 -8.22 9.60
N PRO A 66 -2.99 -7.35 10.63
CA PRO A 66 -2.82 -7.79 12.02
C PRO A 66 -3.78 -8.92 12.42
N LYS A 67 -3.29 -9.93 13.16
CA LYS A 67 -4.10 -11.07 13.63
C LYS A 67 -5.37 -10.64 14.39
N GLN A 68 -5.31 -9.54 15.12
CA GLN A 68 -6.47 -8.99 15.82
C GLN A 68 -7.61 -8.60 14.87
N ILE A 69 -7.30 -8.16 13.65
CA ILE A 69 -8.30 -7.89 12.60
C ILE A 69 -8.77 -9.20 11.99
N GLN A 70 -7.84 -10.11 11.67
CA GLN A 70 -8.17 -11.42 11.08
C GLN A 70 -9.09 -12.25 12.00
N GLU A 71 -8.84 -12.22 13.30
CA GLU A 71 -9.61 -12.90 14.36
C GLU A 71 -10.82 -12.09 14.84
N PHE A 72 -11.14 -10.97 14.17
CA PHE A 72 -12.27 -10.08 14.49
C PHE A 72 -12.29 -9.53 15.94
N LYS A 73 -11.15 -9.51 16.64
CA LYS A 73 -10.95 -8.88 17.96
C LYS A 73 -10.96 -7.35 17.85
N LYS A 74 -10.46 -6.82 16.74
CA LYS A 74 -10.59 -5.41 16.33
C LYS A 74 -11.30 -5.38 14.99
N ARG A 75 -12.31 -4.53 14.85
CA ARG A 75 -13.21 -4.50 13.69
C ARG A 75 -13.22 -3.11 13.04
N PRO A 76 -12.11 -2.69 12.39
CA PRO A 76 -12.13 -1.45 11.63
C PRO A 76 -13.11 -1.57 10.45
N LYS A 77 -13.64 -0.45 9.98
CA LYS A 77 -14.43 -0.40 8.74
C LYS A 77 -13.46 -0.51 7.57
N ILE A 78 -13.63 -1.51 6.71
CA ILE A 78 -12.77 -1.77 5.55
C ILE A 78 -13.59 -1.58 4.28
N ILE A 79 -13.09 -0.73 3.38
CA ILE A 79 -13.63 -0.58 2.02
C ILE A 79 -12.64 -1.27 1.09
N TYR A 80 -13.06 -2.39 0.49
CA TYR A 80 -12.25 -3.15 -0.45
C TYR A 80 -12.66 -2.83 -1.89
N LEU A 81 -11.69 -2.50 -2.74
CA LEU A 81 -11.92 -2.11 -4.12
C LEU A 81 -11.45 -3.22 -5.06
N VAL A 82 -12.32 -3.59 -6.01
CA VAL A 82 -12.00 -4.53 -7.10
C VAL A 82 -12.24 -3.86 -8.45
N ARG A 83 -11.42 -4.20 -9.44
CA ARG A 83 -11.51 -3.69 -10.81
C ARG A 83 -11.32 -4.83 -11.80
N ASN A 84 -11.85 -4.68 -13.01
CA ASN A 84 -11.53 -5.57 -14.12
C ASN A 84 -9.99 -5.65 -14.30
N PRO A 85 -9.40 -6.85 -14.24
CA PRO A 85 -7.95 -7.02 -14.29
C PRO A 85 -7.33 -6.51 -15.59
N LYS A 86 -8.05 -6.59 -16.72
CA LYS A 86 -7.56 -6.07 -18.01
C LYS A 86 -7.35 -4.55 -17.95
N SER A 87 -8.31 -3.83 -17.37
CA SER A 87 -8.21 -2.38 -17.19
C SER A 87 -7.19 -1.99 -16.12
N LEU A 88 -6.97 -2.85 -15.12
CA LEU A 88 -5.95 -2.65 -14.10
C LEU A 88 -4.55 -2.72 -14.71
N VAL A 89 -4.28 -3.68 -15.60
CA VAL A 89 -3.00 -3.81 -16.31
C VAL A 89 -2.68 -2.55 -17.11
N CYS A 90 -3.64 -2.02 -17.88
CA CYS A 90 -3.44 -0.75 -18.60
C CYS A 90 -3.05 0.41 -17.66
N SER A 91 -3.73 0.51 -16.50
CA SER A 91 -3.42 1.52 -15.49
C SER A 91 -2.03 1.33 -14.89
N LEU A 92 -1.62 0.08 -14.65
CA LEU A 92 -0.32 -0.28 -14.10
C LEU A 92 0.81 0.10 -15.06
N VAL A 93 0.64 -0.12 -16.36
CA VAL A 93 1.61 0.29 -17.39
C VAL A 93 1.86 1.80 -17.32
N HIS A 94 0.81 2.61 -17.32
CA HIS A 94 0.96 4.06 -17.24
C HIS A 94 1.59 4.52 -15.93
N TRP A 95 1.22 3.91 -14.80
CA TRP A 95 1.84 4.19 -13.52
C TRP A 95 3.34 3.84 -13.50
N LYS A 96 3.73 2.67 -14.03
CA LYS A 96 5.15 2.28 -14.14
C LYS A 96 5.94 3.23 -15.03
N ASN A 97 5.36 3.65 -16.16
CA ASN A 97 5.99 4.60 -17.06
C ASN A 97 6.20 5.97 -16.37
N LEU A 98 5.22 6.42 -15.58
CA LEU A 98 5.32 7.65 -14.79
C LEU A 98 6.41 7.55 -13.70
N MET A 99 6.48 6.43 -12.98
CA MET A 99 7.40 6.27 -11.85
C MET A 99 8.84 5.98 -12.25
N HIS A 100 9.06 5.26 -13.36
CA HIS A 100 10.40 4.79 -13.76
C HIS A 100 10.94 5.48 -15.01
N GLY A 101 10.15 6.34 -15.67
CA GLY A 101 10.57 7.06 -16.89
C GLY A 101 10.89 6.14 -18.08
N LYS A 102 10.45 4.88 -18.03
CA LYS A 102 10.67 3.88 -19.09
C LYS A 102 9.34 3.52 -19.71
N VAL A 103 9.27 3.52 -21.04
CA VAL A 103 8.09 3.05 -21.76
C VAL A 103 8.17 1.54 -21.86
N GLU A 104 7.27 0.86 -21.17
CA GLU A 104 7.15 -0.60 -21.26
C GLU A 104 5.90 -1.00 -22.07
N PRO A 105 6.00 -1.99 -22.98
CA PRO A 105 4.84 -2.54 -23.68
C PRO A 105 3.81 -3.14 -22.72
N VAL A 106 2.52 -3.04 -23.08
CA VAL A 106 1.42 -3.54 -22.26
C VAL A 106 1.51 -5.05 -22.07
N GLU A 107 1.91 -5.76 -23.13
CA GLU A 107 2.03 -7.22 -23.18
C GLU A 107 3.00 -7.73 -22.11
N GLY A 108 4.21 -7.16 -22.03
CA GLY A 108 5.20 -7.57 -21.03
C GLY A 108 4.78 -7.23 -19.58
N VAL A 109 3.95 -6.20 -19.37
CA VAL A 109 3.35 -5.94 -18.06
C VAL A 109 2.21 -6.93 -17.77
N ALA A 110 1.42 -7.27 -18.77
CA ALA A 110 0.33 -8.24 -18.66
C ALA A 110 0.86 -9.63 -18.28
N ASP A 111 1.90 -10.12 -18.96
CA ASP A 111 2.50 -11.43 -18.68
C ASP A 111 2.99 -11.51 -17.23
N ARG A 112 3.79 -10.53 -16.80
CA ARG A 112 4.25 -10.48 -15.40
C ARG A 112 3.12 -10.25 -14.40
N PHE A 113 2.02 -9.61 -14.79
CA PHE A 113 0.87 -9.44 -13.91
C PHE A 113 0.19 -10.78 -13.66
N MET A 114 0.03 -11.58 -14.72
CA MET A 114 -0.52 -12.94 -14.62
C MET A 114 0.41 -13.88 -13.82
N ASP A 115 1.73 -13.71 -13.95
CA ASP A 115 2.73 -14.47 -13.20
C ASP A 115 2.92 -13.99 -11.75
N GLY A 116 2.26 -12.91 -11.34
CA GLY A 116 2.41 -12.31 -10.01
C GLY A 116 3.77 -11.66 -9.76
N THR A 117 4.47 -11.23 -10.81
CA THR A 117 5.81 -10.60 -10.77
C THR A 117 5.82 -9.15 -11.28
N ALA A 118 4.68 -8.59 -11.67
CA ALA A 118 4.59 -7.23 -12.23
C ALA A 118 4.97 -6.11 -11.23
N ILE A 119 4.83 -6.38 -9.94
CA ILE A 119 5.28 -5.51 -8.85
C ILE A 119 6.49 -6.23 -8.21
N PRO A 120 7.63 -5.54 -7.98
CA PRO A 120 8.75 -6.14 -7.26
C PRO A 120 8.23 -6.75 -5.96
N ARG A 121 8.53 -8.03 -5.73
CA ARG A 121 8.18 -8.66 -4.45
C ARG A 121 8.75 -7.80 -3.35
N ILE A 122 7.92 -7.43 -2.37
CA ILE A 122 8.42 -7.05 -1.04
C ILE A 122 9.29 -8.23 -0.63
N ARG A 123 10.62 -8.06 -0.69
CA ARG A 123 11.55 -9.08 -0.23
C ARG A 123 11.44 -9.04 1.28
N ILE A 124 10.53 -9.83 1.83
CA ILE A 124 10.50 -10.09 3.26
C ILE A 124 11.89 -10.61 3.59
N PRO A 125 12.68 -9.94 4.44
CA PRO A 125 13.93 -10.51 4.89
C PRO A 125 13.57 -11.81 5.60
N THR A 126 13.83 -12.95 4.95
CA THR A 126 13.71 -14.27 5.57
C THR A 126 14.90 -14.50 6.50
N HIS A 127 15.19 -13.54 7.39
CA HIS A 127 16.03 -13.81 8.55
C HIS A 127 15.16 -14.59 9.54
N GLY A 128 15.15 -15.92 9.39
CA GLY A 128 14.72 -16.84 10.44
C GLY A 128 13.34 -17.49 10.34
N LEU A 129 12.67 -17.49 9.18
CA LEU A 129 11.42 -18.24 9.00
C LEU A 129 11.54 -19.30 7.89
N THR A 130 12.46 -20.25 8.07
CA THR A 130 12.28 -21.61 7.56
C THR A 130 11.29 -22.30 8.49
N ARG A 131 10.01 -22.31 8.10
CA ARG A 131 9.06 -23.27 8.65
C ARG A 131 9.01 -24.43 7.68
N ASP A 132 9.81 -25.45 7.99
CA ASP A 132 9.66 -26.78 7.42
C ASP A 132 8.25 -27.27 7.71
N TYR A 133 7.46 -27.45 6.66
CA TYR A 133 6.33 -28.38 6.70
C TYR A 133 6.79 -29.62 5.93
N LYS A 134 6.77 -30.74 6.65
CA LYS A 134 7.06 -32.09 6.18
C LYS A 134 6.22 -32.45 4.96
#